data_AF-A0A954NJJ7-F1
#
_entry.id   AF-A0A954NJJ7-F1
#
_cell.length_a   1.000
_cell.length_b   1.000
_cell.length_c   1.000
_cell.angle_alpha   90.00
_cell.angle_beta   90.00
_cell.angle_gamma   90.00
#
_symmetry.space_group_name_H-M   'P 1'
#
loop_
_entity.id
_entity.type
_entity.pdbx_description
1 polymer ?
#
loop_
_entity_poly.entity_id
_entity_poly.type
_entity_poly.pdbx_seq_one_letter_code
_entity_poly.pdbx_strand_id
1 'polypeptide(L)'
;MSAGIRMNVVTGRTFRVASVGMSLLMAIGVLAMPLAPAIQAQEQTQEPRELGVALDRAINSQEHLGTALRPVPDRIIRDQANAAKLVQLVNGWDLETALTRLEGTSQLAISIGLMTNAFGDPIVAKLRSDTQVQYLKFADAMIGDPQPENNRDLVFLLQWLAAGNTESGADRVIRAAKAGIGTDEPLWPIVFDPYSTDSPQARRVLDALADPIPPGMIGLGILECANGLSLGGVEFHHPFDSDAGAELLAGWLGRKDDASSSEAQSATAALPFIKHARRNELLQLAVDHPHPLVKAEAGWALVMLEDQRGIRLLQAVCRDVRYSVTAQIYLEELEAADQIPAECKDDDFAVRAEFCHFLSLPDQLGEPPAEISLVGSQVLVWPPTGDRRRMSVVRFKYVDEDGGVLQEGVGVVGSLLAWLPDLTNVEMSGGDVLAIHCCYELRAKGAANAPDKIDAATGLALIRAAQR
;
A
#
# COMPACT_ATOMS: atom_id res chain seq x y z
N MET A 1 -11.70 36.90 28.85
CA MET A 1 -11.12 35.75 29.57
C MET A 1 -11.09 34.59 28.60
N SER A 2 -9.98 34.46 27.87
CA SER A 2 -9.81 33.43 26.84
C SER A 2 -9.10 32.25 27.48
N ALA A 3 -9.80 31.14 27.67
CA ALA A 3 -9.22 29.90 28.14
C ALA A 3 -8.54 29.23 26.93
N GLY A 4 -7.23 29.43 26.80
CA GLY A 4 -6.42 28.74 25.81
C GLY A 4 -6.35 27.26 26.16
N ILE A 5 -6.93 26.42 25.30
CA ILE A 5 -6.72 24.97 25.32
C ILE A 5 -5.28 24.75 24.86
N ARG A 6 -4.37 24.47 25.80
CA ARG A 6 -3.06 23.93 25.49
C ARG A 6 -3.24 22.44 25.20
N MET A 7 -3.14 22.03 23.93
CA MET A 7 -2.91 20.62 23.62
C MET A 7 -1.55 20.24 24.20
N ASN A 8 -1.57 19.38 25.22
CA ASN A 8 -0.36 18.71 25.68
C ASN A 8 0.08 17.78 24.55
N VAL A 9 1.19 18.12 23.90
CA VAL A 9 1.92 17.19 23.04
C VAL A 9 2.43 16.07 23.94
N VAL A 10 1.68 14.97 24.01
CA VAL A 10 2.09 13.75 24.71
C VAL A 10 3.18 13.08 23.89
N THR A 11 4.43 13.43 24.18
CA THR A 11 5.62 12.71 23.73
C THR A 11 5.66 11.35 24.41
N GLY A 12 5.11 10.31 23.79
CA GLY A 12 5.19 8.96 24.39
C GLY A 12 4.34 7.84 23.81
N ARG A 13 3.64 8.04 22.69
CA ARG A 13 3.03 6.94 21.92
C ARG A 13 3.52 7.03 20.49
N THR A 14 4.02 5.93 19.97
CA THR A 14 4.28 5.70 18.55
C THR A 14 3.00 5.97 17.77
N PHE A 15 2.90 7.20 17.24
CA PHE A 15 1.91 7.58 16.23
C PHE A 15 2.17 6.70 15.00
N ARG A 16 1.37 5.67 14.80
CA ARG A 16 1.22 5.00 13.50
C ARG A 16 0.09 5.75 12.80
N VAL A 17 0.42 6.86 12.17
CA VAL A 17 -0.54 7.51 11.27
C VAL A 17 -0.63 6.66 10.02
N ALA A 18 -1.86 6.33 9.62
CA ALA A 18 -2.11 5.82 8.29
C ALA A 18 -1.75 6.93 7.30
N SER A 19 -0.60 6.82 6.63
CA SER A 19 -0.40 7.47 5.33
C SER A 19 -1.41 6.83 4.36
N VAL A 20 -2.62 7.40 4.31
CA VAL A 20 -3.65 7.03 3.35
C VAL A 20 -3.19 7.57 2.00
N GLY A 21 -2.39 6.75 1.32
CA GLY A 21 -1.59 7.10 0.16
C GLY A 21 -0.29 6.30 0.19
N MET A 22 -0.36 5.03 -0.21
CA MET A 22 0.77 4.12 -0.45
C MET A 22 1.60 3.58 0.73
N SER A 23 1.87 4.27 1.85
CA SER A 23 2.78 3.71 2.87
C SER A 23 2.16 2.71 3.89
N LEU A 24 0.87 2.34 3.73
CA LEU A 24 0.29 1.14 4.38
C LEU A 24 0.77 -0.19 3.73
N LEU A 25 1.64 -0.13 2.71
CA LEU A 25 2.27 -1.32 2.11
C LEU A 25 3.48 -1.87 2.89
N MET A 26 4.00 -1.15 3.89
CA MET A 26 5.18 -1.61 4.66
C MET A 26 4.92 -1.79 6.17
N ALA A 27 3.75 -1.37 6.67
CA ALA A 27 3.38 -1.48 8.09
C ALA A 27 2.19 -2.42 8.38
N ILE A 28 1.63 -3.07 7.35
CA ILE A 28 1.05 -4.43 7.51
C ILE A 28 2.21 -5.42 7.36
N GLY A 29 3.17 -5.30 8.28
CA GLY A 29 3.67 -6.51 8.89
C GLY A 29 2.43 -7.22 9.40
N VAL A 30 2.11 -8.32 8.74
CA VAL A 30 1.49 -9.51 9.32
C VAL A 30 1.06 -9.19 10.75
N LEU A 31 -0.24 -9.00 10.98
CA LEU A 31 -0.80 -9.52 12.23
C LEU A 31 -0.50 -11.01 12.16
N ALA A 32 0.73 -11.32 12.54
CA ALA A 32 1.19 -12.62 12.87
C ALA A 32 0.34 -12.91 14.08
N MET A 33 -0.78 -13.59 13.83
CA MET A 33 -1.16 -14.61 14.76
C MET A 33 0.13 -15.31 15.18
N PRO A 34 0.40 -15.44 16.49
CA PRO A 34 1.57 -16.16 16.92
C PRO A 34 1.48 -17.52 16.22
N LEU A 35 2.38 -17.77 15.28
CA LEU A 35 2.66 -19.12 14.82
C LEU A 35 3.04 -19.86 16.10
N ALA A 36 2.12 -20.68 16.59
CA ALA A 36 2.34 -21.47 17.77
C ALA A 36 3.61 -22.31 17.56
N PRO A 37 4.45 -22.43 18.59
CA PRO A 37 5.71 -23.14 18.48
C PRO A 37 5.43 -24.65 18.54
N ALA A 38 5.53 -25.33 17.41
CA ALA A 38 5.94 -26.75 17.31
C ALA A 38 5.77 -27.26 15.88
N ILE A 39 6.59 -26.76 14.96
CA ILE A 39 7.23 -27.67 14.03
C ILE A 39 8.70 -27.60 14.42
N GLN A 40 9.13 -28.57 15.24
CA GLN A 40 10.52 -28.99 15.18
C GLN A 40 10.75 -29.33 13.72
N ALA A 41 11.47 -28.46 13.04
CA ALA A 41 11.92 -28.66 11.68
C ALA A 41 12.60 -30.03 11.64
N GLN A 42 11.93 -31.01 11.04
CA GLN A 42 12.67 -31.81 10.09
C GLN A 42 13.18 -30.81 9.07
N GLU A 43 14.48 -30.51 9.15
CA GLU A 43 15.26 -29.97 8.05
C GLU A 43 15.07 -30.92 6.85
N GLN A 44 13.96 -30.78 6.12
CA GLN A 44 13.86 -31.27 4.76
C GLN A 44 14.75 -30.34 3.92
N THR A 45 16.01 -30.73 3.90
CA THR A 45 17.14 -30.19 3.17
C THR A 45 17.02 -30.55 1.69
N GLN A 46 16.02 -30.01 1.01
CA GLN A 46 15.75 -30.31 -0.41
C GLN A 46 14.97 -29.13 -1.06
N GLU A 47 15.47 -28.31 -1.99
CA GLU A 47 16.82 -27.97 -2.44
C GLU A 47 16.85 -26.44 -2.73
N PRO A 48 17.61 -25.63 -1.97
CA PRO A 48 18.03 -24.26 -2.36
C PRO A 48 18.86 -24.20 -3.68
N ARG A 49 18.96 -25.33 -4.39
CA ARG A 49 19.84 -25.51 -5.55
C ARG A 49 19.23 -24.96 -6.83
N GLU A 50 17.92 -24.93 -6.99
CA GLU A 50 17.31 -24.51 -8.27
C GLU A 50 17.61 -23.05 -8.61
N LEU A 51 17.46 -22.13 -7.64
CA LEU A 51 17.82 -20.72 -7.83
C LEU A 51 19.31 -20.56 -8.08
N GLY A 52 20.16 -21.23 -7.29
CA GLY A 52 21.60 -21.18 -7.47
C GLY A 52 22.07 -21.70 -8.83
N VAL A 53 21.45 -22.76 -9.34
CA VAL A 53 21.73 -23.32 -10.68
C VAL A 53 21.23 -22.38 -11.78
N ALA A 54 20.08 -21.72 -11.61
CA ALA A 54 19.62 -20.70 -12.54
C ALA A 54 20.58 -19.50 -12.59
N LEU A 55 21.06 -19.02 -11.45
CA LEU A 55 22.06 -17.95 -11.40
C LEU A 55 23.38 -18.38 -12.07
N ASP A 56 23.85 -19.62 -11.82
CA ASP A 56 25.05 -20.14 -12.49
C ASP A 56 24.88 -20.23 -14.02
N ARG A 57 23.69 -20.60 -14.53
CA ARG A 57 23.41 -20.61 -15.97
C ARG A 57 23.45 -19.20 -16.56
N ALA A 58 22.82 -18.23 -15.91
CA ALA A 58 22.88 -16.84 -16.34
C ALA A 58 24.32 -16.29 -16.37
N ILE A 59 25.13 -16.65 -15.37
CA ILE A 59 26.56 -16.27 -15.29
C ILE A 59 27.38 -16.93 -16.40
N ASN A 60 27.27 -18.25 -16.59
CA ASN A 60 28.18 -19.03 -17.43
C ASN A 60 27.78 -19.10 -18.91
N SER A 61 26.47 -19.09 -19.19
CA SER A 61 25.95 -19.25 -20.55
C SER A 61 25.60 -17.93 -21.22
N GLN A 62 25.72 -16.81 -20.49
CA GLN A 62 25.18 -15.51 -20.89
C GLN A 62 23.69 -15.60 -21.29
N GLU A 63 22.97 -16.57 -20.71
CA GLU A 63 21.53 -16.72 -20.91
C GLU A 63 20.83 -15.57 -20.18
N HIS A 64 19.78 -15.02 -20.80
CA HIS A 64 18.96 -14.00 -20.16
C HIS A 64 18.43 -14.49 -18.81
N LEU A 65 18.61 -13.70 -17.74
CA LEU A 65 18.24 -14.10 -16.37
C LEU A 65 16.78 -14.59 -16.25
N GLY A 66 15.85 -13.93 -16.94
CA GLY A 66 14.44 -14.37 -16.98
C GLY A 66 14.23 -15.78 -17.53
N THR A 67 14.99 -16.20 -18.56
CA THR A 67 14.91 -17.56 -19.10
C THR A 67 15.46 -18.56 -18.10
N ALA A 68 16.60 -18.24 -17.47
CA ALA A 68 17.21 -19.07 -16.46
C ALA A 68 16.28 -19.29 -15.24
N LEU A 69 15.48 -18.29 -14.87
CA LEU A 69 14.53 -18.35 -13.73
C LEU A 69 13.17 -18.97 -14.06
N ARG A 70 12.84 -19.23 -15.33
CA ARG A 70 11.54 -19.84 -15.70
C ARG A 70 11.24 -21.17 -14.97
N PRO A 71 12.19 -22.11 -14.78
CA PRO A 71 11.91 -23.34 -14.05
C PRO A 71 11.99 -23.20 -12.52
N VAL A 72 12.30 -22.00 -11.99
CA VAL A 72 12.51 -21.80 -10.54
C VAL A 72 11.21 -21.34 -9.87
N PRO A 73 10.55 -22.17 -9.04
CA PRO A 73 9.29 -21.83 -8.39
C PRO A 73 9.47 -20.88 -7.20
N ASP A 74 10.51 -21.07 -6.39
CA ASP A 74 10.85 -20.16 -5.27
C ASP A 74 12.02 -19.26 -5.65
N ARG A 75 11.75 -17.96 -5.79
CA ARG A 75 12.71 -16.93 -6.21
C ARG A 75 13.21 -16.07 -5.04
N ILE A 76 13.10 -16.58 -3.81
CA ILE A 76 13.54 -15.91 -2.58
C ILE A 76 15.02 -16.25 -2.32
N ILE A 77 15.85 -15.22 -2.12
CA ILE A 77 17.26 -15.39 -1.74
C ILE A 77 17.32 -15.55 -0.21
N ARG A 78 17.59 -16.77 0.26
CA ARG A 78 17.61 -17.12 1.69
C ARG A 78 19.01 -17.35 2.26
N ASP A 79 20.03 -17.37 1.40
CA ASP A 79 21.39 -17.74 1.78
C ASP A 79 22.44 -16.85 1.10
N GLN A 80 23.64 -16.82 1.69
CA GLN A 80 24.76 -16.01 1.22
C GLN A 80 25.34 -16.49 -0.12
N ALA A 81 25.19 -17.77 -0.46
CA ALA A 81 25.76 -18.31 -1.70
C ALA A 81 24.96 -17.82 -2.91
N ASN A 82 23.63 -17.88 -2.85
CA ASN A 82 22.75 -17.31 -3.86
C ASN A 82 22.89 -15.79 -3.95
N ALA A 83 23.05 -15.09 -2.81
CA ALA A 83 23.35 -13.67 -2.80
C ALA A 83 24.67 -13.34 -3.53
N ALA A 84 25.74 -14.09 -3.25
CA ALA A 84 27.04 -13.90 -3.91
C ALA A 84 26.98 -14.15 -5.43
N LYS A 85 26.20 -15.14 -5.87
CA LYS A 85 25.99 -15.40 -7.30
C LYS A 85 25.25 -14.25 -7.98
N LEU A 86 24.19 -13.72 -7.36
CA LEU A 86 23.48 -12.57 -7.93
C LEU A 86 24.39 -11.33 -8.01
N VAL A 87 25.19 -11.08 -6.97
CA VAL A 87 26.21 -10.01 -6.97
C VAL A 87 27.20 -10.20 -8.13
N GLN A 88 27.74 -11.41 -8.30
CA GLN A 88 28.67 -11.73 -9.39
C GLN A 88 28.02 -11.48 -10.76
N LEU A 89 26.78 -11.93 -10.94
CA LEU A 89 26.03 -11.74 -12.17
C LEU A 89 25.86 -10.25 -12.51
N VAL A 90 25.34 -9.46 -11.56
CA VAL A 90 25.13 -8.02 -11.73
C VAL A 90 26.43 -7.28 -12.01
N ASN A 91 27.49 -7.59 -11.27
CA ASN A 91 28.79 -6.94 -11.45
C ASN A 91 29.50 -7.35 -12.75
N GLY A 92 29.04 -8.42 -13.41
CA GLY A 92 29.53 -8.85 -14.72
C GLY A 92 28.83 -8.19 -15.92
N TRP A 93 27.74 -7.47 -15.72
CA TRP A 93 26.99 -6.82 -16.80
C TRP A 93 27.54 -5.44 -17.14
N ASP A 94 27.53 -5.09 -18.42
CA ASP A 94 27.45 -3.69 -18.86
C ASP A 94 25.98 -3.23 -18.93
N LEU A 95 25.75 -1.95 -19.24
CA LEU A 95 24.40 -1.40 -19.29
C LEU A 95 23.55 -2.04 -20.39
N GLU A 96 24.13 -2.31 -21.57
CA GLU A 96 23.42 -2.95 -22.69
C GLU A 96 22.91 -4.35 -22.31
N THR A 97 23.77 -5.13 -21.66
CA THR A 97 23.41 -6.44 -21.11
C THR A 97 22.33 -6.29 -20.03
N ALA A 98 22.48 -5.36 -19.09
CA ALA A 98 21.51 -5.15 -18.01
C ALA A 98 20.11 -4.75 -18.54
N LEU A 99 20.05 -4.00 -19.65
CA LEU A 99 18.81 -3.55 -20.28
C LEU A 99 18.26 -4.51 -21.34
N THR A 100 18.93 -5.63 -21.63
CA THR A 100 18.38 -6.66 -22.51
C THR A 100 17.06 -7.16 -21.94
N ARG A 101 16.01 -7.26 -22.78
CA ARG A 101 14.64 -7.60 -22.36
C ARG A 101 14.21 -8.99 -22.80
N LEU A 102 13.43 -9.65 -21.95
CA LEU A 102 12.63 -10.82 -22.28
C LEU A 102 11.18 -10.56 -21.86
N GLU A 103 10.24 -10.73 -22.80
CA GLU A 103 8.80 -10.52 -22.53
C GLU A 103 8.53 -9.12 -21.90
N GLY A 104 9.27 -8.11 -22.37
CA GLY A 104 9.15 -6.72 -21.91
C GLY A 104 9.94 -6.36 -20.65
N THR A 105 10.45 -7.34 -19.90
CA THR A 105 11.17 -7.10 -18.63
C THR A 105 12.69 -7.19 -18.84
N SER A 106 13.44 -6.18 -18.38
CA SER A 106 14.91 -6.18 -18.48
C SER A 106 15.58 -7.11 -17.46
N GLN A 107 16.83 -7.49 -17.69
CA GLN A 107 17.63 -8.22 -16.69
C GLN A 107 17.82 -7.42 -15.40
N LEU A 108 17.98 -6.11 -15.51
CA LEU A 108 18.11 -5.17 -14.39
C LEU A 108 16.85 -5.19 -13.49
N ALA A 109 15.67 -5.13 -14.09
CA ALA A 109 14.42 -5.22 -13.32
C ALA A 109 14.28 -6.58 -12.63
N ILE A 110 14.66 -7.67 -13.30
CA ILE A 110 14.61 -9.02 -12.70
C ILE A 110 15.59 -9.13 -11.52
N SER A 111 16.82 -8.62 -11.65
CA SER A 111 17.80 -8.68 -10.56
C SER A 111 17.38 -7.84 -9.34
N ILE A 112 16.81 -6.65 -9.56
CA ILE A 112 16.26 -5.83 -8.47
C ILE A 112 15.07 -6.54 -7.80
N GLY A 113 14.20 -7.18 -8.58
CA GLY A 113 13.08 -7.97 -8.05
C GLY A 113 13.55 -9.12 -7.16
N LEU A 114 14.58 -9.87 -7.58
CA LEU A 114 15.19 -10.92 -6.75
C LEU A 114 15.78 -10.36 -5.43
N MET A 115 16.41 -9.19 -5.48
CA MET A 115 16.99 -8.57 -4.28
C MET A 115 15.93 -8.05 -3.31
N THR A 116 14.83 -7.51 -3.84
CA THR A 116 13.68 -7.06 -3.02
C THR A 116 13.00 -8.24 -2.33
N ASN A 117 13.04 -9.42 -2.94
CA ASN A 117 12.54 -10.67 -2.37
C ASN A 117 13.56 -11.41 -1.49
N ALA A 118 14.73 -10.84 -1.21
CA ALA A 118 15.73 -11.49 -0.36
C ALA A 118 15.28 -11.49 1.11
N PHE A 119 15.57 -12.58 1.83
CA PHE A 119 15.16 -12.77 3.21
C PHE A 119 16.34 -12.65 4.17
N GLY A 120 16.19 -11.81 5.19
CA GLY A 120 17.15 -11.63 6.28
C GLY A 120 18.11 -10.46 6.08
N ASP A 121 18.23 -9.63 7.11
CA ASP A 121 19.01 -8.37 7.07
C ASP A 121 20.47 -8.54 6.61
N PRO A 122 21.24 -9.57 7.04
CA PRO A 122 22.62 -9.73 6.57
C PRO A 122 22.73 -9.99 5.07
N ILE A 123 21.75 -10.69 4.48
CA ILE A 123 21.72 -11.00 3.05
C ILE A 123 21.36 -9.75 2.25
N VAL A 124 20.33 -9.02 2.68
CA VAL A 124 19.91 -7.75 2.06
C VAL A 124 21.05 -6.73 2.12
N ALA A 125 21.70 -6.60 3.28
CA ALA A 125 22.84 -5.70 3.46
C ALA A 125 23.99 -6.04 2.50
N LYS A 126 24.33 -7.32 2.34
CA LYS A 126 25.36 -7.79 1.40
C LYS A 126 25.00 -7.51 -0.06
N LEU A 127 23.79 -7.86 -0.48
CA LEU A 127 23.30 -7.61 -1.83
C LEU A 127 23.40 -6.11 -2.16
N ARG A 128 22.98 -5.27 -1.22
CA ARG A 128 23.05 -3.82 -1.34
C ARG A 128 24.48 -3.32 -1.43
N SER A 129 25.36 -3.67 -0.49
CA SER A 129 26.75 -3.18 -0.49
C SER A 129 27.52 -3.58 -1.74
N ASP A 130 27.35 -4.83 -2.18
CA ASP A 130 28.22 -5.40 -3.19
C ASP A 130 27.75 -5.12 -4.64
N THR A 131 26.48 -4.72 -4.83
CA THR A 131 25.95 -4.27 -6.13
C THR A 131 25.93 -2.76 -6.28
N GLN A 132 26.05 -2.00 -5.18
CA GLN A 132 25.86 -0.54 -5.17
C GLN A 132 26.71 0.18 -6.21
N VAL A 133 28.00 -0.16 -6.32
CA VAL A 133 28.92 0.51 -7.26
C VAL A 133 28.45 0.33 -8.71
N GLN A 134 28.02 -0.87 -9.09
CA GLN A 134 27.59 -1.13 -10.46
C GLN A 134 26.26 -0.45 -10.77
N TYR A 135 25.34 -0.46 -9.81
CA TYR A 135 24.04 0.19 -9.93
C TYR A 135 24.12 1.71 -9.99
N LEU A 136 25.04 2.33 -9.25
CA LEU A 136 25.33 3.76 -9.41
C LEU A 136 25.84 4.08 -10.82
N LYS A 137 26.69 3.23 -11.42
CA LYS A 137 27.16 3.41 -12.80
C LYS A 137 26.03 3.28 -13.82
N PHE A 138 25.15 2.28 -13.66
CA PHE A 138 23.98 2.12 -14.53
C PHE A 138 23.07 3.34 -14.45
N ALA A 139 22.75 3.80 -13.23
CA ALA A 139 21.96 5.00 -13.04
C ALA A 139 22.62 6.24 -13.67
N ASP A 140 23.93 6.43 -13.49
CA ASP A 140 24.65 7.56 -14.09
C ASP A 140 24.59 7.55 -15.63
N ALA A 141 24.75 6.38 -16.24
CA ALA A 141 24.67 6.22 -17.69
C ALA A 141 23.24 6.46 -18.21
N MET A 142 22.22 5.89 -17.56
CA MET A 142 20.81 6.09 -17.93
C MET A 142 20.34 7.53 -17.71
N ILE A 143 20.86 8.24 -16.71
CA ILE A 143 20.59 9.67 -16.49
C ILE A 143 21.32 10.54 -17.53
N GLY A 144 22.53 10.14 -17.95
CA GLY A 144 23.34 10.87 -18.91
C GLY A 144 22.83 10.77 -20.35
N ASP A 145 22.19 9.65 -20.70
CA ASP A 145 21.58 9.39 -22.00
C ASP A 145 20.18 8.76 -21.81
N PRO A 146 19.18 9.58 -21.44
CA PRO A 146 17.84 9.09 -21.12
C PRO A 146 17.13 8.59 -22.38
N GLN A 147 16.69 7.34 -22.32
CA GLN A 147 15.90 6.69 -23.36
C GLN A 147 14.51 6.36 -22.80
N PRO A 148 13.40 6.84 -23.40
CA PRO A 148 12.05 6.67 -22.84
C PRO A 148 11.65 5.23 -22.52
N GLU A 149 12.06 4.28 -23.36
CA GLU A 149 11.81 2.85 -23.17
C GLU A 149 12.47 2.28 -21.91
N ASN A 150 13.46 2.96 -21.35
CA ASN A 150 14.22 2.55 -20.17
C ASN A 150 13.83 3.33 -18.91
N ASN A 151 12.87 4.26 -18.99
CA ASN A 151 12.42 5.07 -17.85
C ASN A 151 11.99 4.19 -16.67
N ARG A 152 11.13 3.21 -16.91
CA ARG A 152 10.68 2.28 -15.87
C ARG A 152 11.83 1.55 -15.17
N ASP A 153 12.83 1.08 -15.92
CA ASP A 153 14.00 0.39 -15.37
C ASP A 153 14.88 1.34 -14.54
N LEU A 154 15.03 2.59 -14.97
CA LEU A 154 15.73 3.62 -14.20
C LEU A 154 14.98 3.91 -12.89
N VAL A 155 13.67 4.14 -12.94
CA VAL A 155 12.89 4.46 -11.74
C VAL A 155 12.92 3.30 -10.75
N PHE A 156 12.86 2.05 -11.23
CA PHE A 156 13.00 0.88 -10.37
C PHE A 156 14.41 0.74 -9.75
N LEU A 157 15.45 1.08 -10.52
CA LEU A 157 16.82 1.18 -10.00
C LEU A 157 16.97 2.29 -8.95
N LEU A 158 16.36 3.45 -9.18
CA LEU A 158 16.36 4.57 -8.24
C LEU A 158 15.64 4.21 -6.93
N GLN A 159 14.54 3.47 -6.98
CA GLN A 159 13.86 2.94 -5.79
C GLN A 159 14.82 2.10 -4.94
N TRP A 160 15.57 1.17 -5.58
CA TRP A 160 16.56 0.34 -4.88
C TRP A 160 17.68 1.18 -4.25
N LEU A 161 18.18 2.18 -4.98
CA LEU A 161 19.22 3.10 -4.47
C LEU A 161 18.70 3.97 -3.31
N ALA A 162 17.45 4.46 -3.40
CA ALA A 162 16.79 5.23 -2.35
C ALA A 162 16.62 4.40 -1.07
N ALA A 163 16.21 3.14 -1.19
CA ALA A 163 16.09 2.22 -0.06
C ALA A 163 17.43 1.98 0.67
N GLY A 164 18.55 2.23 0.00
CA GLY A 164 19.89 2.22 0.58
C GLY A 164 20.20 3.40 1.51
N ASN A 165 19.45 4.49 1.40
CA ASN A 165 19.54 5.69 2.23
C ASN A 165 20.95 6.30 2.29
N THR A 166 21.71 6.18 1.19
CA THR A 166 23.05 6.76 1.05
C THR A 166 23.00 8.10 0.32
N GLU A 167 23.95 8.98 0.60
CA GLU A 167 24.12 10.26 -0.11
C GLU A 167 24.25 10.05 -1.62
N SER A 168 25.05 9.06 -2.04
CA SER A 168 25.24 8.74 -3.46
C SER A 168 23.96 8.30 -4.17
N GLY A 169 23.07 7.56 -3.49
CA GLY A 169 21.78 7.16 -4.02
C GLY A 169 20.83 8.35 -4.15
N ALA A 170 20.75 9.17 -3.08
CA ALA A 170 19.98 10.40 -3.07
C ALA A 170 20.39 11.37 -4.20
N ASP A 171 21.69 11.48 -4.50
CA ASP A 171 22.18 12.30 -5.61
C ASP A 171 21.61 11.88 -6.97
N ARG A 172 21.46 10.57 -7.21
CA ARG A 172 20.91 10.06 -8.49
C ARG A 172 19.41 10.28 -8.57
N VAL A 173 18.69 10.09 -7.46
CA VAL A 173 17.27 10.43 -7.37
C VAL A 173 17.05 11.91 -7.69
N ILE A 174 17.79 12.81 -7.02
CA ILE A 174 17.70 14.26 -7.26
C ILE A 174 18.01 14.60 -8.72
N ARG A 175 19.09 14.05 -9.29
CA ARG A 175 19.49 14.32 -10.68
C ARG A 175 18.44 13.83 -11.68
N ALA A 176 17.93 12.62 -11.54
CA ALA A 176 16.90 12.07 -12.42
C ALA A 176 15.59 12.84 -12.32
N ALA A 177 15.16 13.18 -11.10
CA ALA A 177 13.97 13.97 -10.84
C ALA A 177 14.06 15.38 -11.48
N LYS A 178 15.19 16.07 -11.30
CA LYS A 178 15.44 17.38 -11.94
C LYS A 178 15.48 17.32 -13.46
N ALA A 179 15.95 16.21 -14.01
CA ALA A 179 15.98 15.99 -15.45
C ALA A 179 14.61 15.63 -16.04
N GLY A 180 13.58 15.41 -15.20
CA GLY A 180 12.24 15.02 -15.66
C GLY A 180 12.21 13.65 -16.33
N ILE A 181 13.13 12.74 -15.96
CA ILE A 181 13.19 11.42 -16.60
C ILE A 181 12.06 10.56 -16.06
N GLY A 182 11.21 10.06 -16.96
CA GLY A 182 10.06 9.25 -16.58
C GLY A 182 9.07 10.01 -15.69
N THR A 183 8.84 11.30 -15.93
CA THR A 183 7.94 12.15 -15.11
C THR A 183 6.59 11.52 -14.78
N ASP A 184 6.02 10.72 -15.69
CA ASP A 184 4.72 10.07 -15.54
C ASP A 184 4.82 8.61 -15.09
N GLU A 185 6.01 8.11 -14.74
CA GLU A 185 6.18 6.75 -14.25
C GLU A 185 5.52 6.59 -12.86
N PRO A 186 4.57 5.66 -12.70
CA PRO A 186 3.78 5.54 -11.47
C PRO A 186 4.58 5.07 -10.25
N LEU A 187 5.82 4.62 -10.45
CA LEU A 187 6.72 4.18 -9.37
C LEU A 187 7.42 5.34 -8.65
N TRP A 188 7.36 6.57 -9.16
CA TRP A 188 8.05 7.71 -8.55
C TRP A 188 7.68 7.95 -7.07
N PRO A 189 6.40 7.94 -6.65
CA PRO A 189 6.05 8.04 -5.24
C PRO A 189 6.80 7.02 -4.36
N ILE A 190 6.90 5.77 -4.83
CA ILE A 190 7.59 4.69 -4.11
C ILE A 190 9.11 4.92 -4.04
N VAL A 191 9.72 5.62 -5.01
CA VAL A 191 11.13 6.03 -4.93
C VAL A 191 11.36 6.95 -3.73
N PHE A 192 10.35 7.73 -3.33
CA PHE A 192 10.47 8.67 -2.22
C PHE A 192 10.13 8.07 -0.84
N ASP A 193 9.45 6.91 -0.77
CA ASP A 193 9.11 6.22 0.50
C ASP A 193 10.29 6.07 1.49
N PRO A 194 11.53 5.72 1.05
CA PRO A 194 12.66 5.59 1.96
C PRO A 194 13.12 6.91 2.62
N TYR A 195 12.70 8.06 2.11
CA TYR A 195 13.02 9.38 2.65
C TYR A 195 12.03 9.79 3.75
N SER A 196 11.88 8.92 4.76
CA SER A 196 11.00 9.11 5.91
C SER A 196 11.68 9.91 7.05
N THR A 197 11.01 10.01 8.21
CA THR A 197 11.50 10.74 9.40
C THR A 197 12.88 10.29 9.86
N ASP A 198 13.23 9.03 9.65
CA ASP A 198 14.50 8.43 10.07
C ASP A 198 15.61 8.55 9.01
N SER A 199 15.28 9.09 7.83
CA SER A 199 16.25 9.24 6.75
C SER A 199 17.11 10.50 6.95
N PRO A 200 18.45 10.36 7.00
CA PRO A 200 19.35 11.51 7.02
C PRO A 200 19.35 12.28 5.68
N GLN A 201 18.79 11.70 4.61
CA GLN A 201 18.79 12.30 3.27
C GLN A 201 17.47 13.02 2.95
N ALA A 202 16.39 12.80 3.71
CA ALA A 202 15.06 13.28 3.36
C ALA A 202 15.00 14.81 3.13
N ARG A 203 15.51 15.59 4.09
CA ARG A 203 15.57 17.06 3.97
C ARG A 203 16.35 17.51 2.73
N ARG A 204 17.51 16.89 2.49
CA ARG A 204 18.39 17.22 1.35
C ARG A 204 17.69 16.96 0.02
N VAL A 205 16.93 15.87 -0.09
CA VAL A 205 16.16 15.55 -1.30
C VAL A 205 15.05 16.57 -1.51
N LEU A 206 14.26 16.89 -0.48
CA LEU A 206 13.19 17.87 -0.58
C LEU A 206 13.72 19.27 -0.92
N ASP A 207 14.75 19.75 -0.22
CA ASP A 207 15.35 21.06 -0.46
C ASP A 207 15.89 21.17 -1.89
N ALA A 208 16.50 20.10 -2.40
CA ALA A 208 17.03 20.08 -3.75
C ALA A 208 15.94 20.12 -4.82
N LEU A 209 14.74 19.62 -4.54
CA LEU A 209 13.63 19.48 -5.49
C LEU A 209 12.48 20.49 -5.23
N ALA A 210 12.68 21.45 -4.33
CA ALA A 210 11.66 22.45 -3.99
C ALA A 210 11.50 23.56 -5.03
N ASP A 211 12.56 23.87 -5.80
CA ASP A 211 12.54 24.95 -6.79
C ASP A 211 13.40 24.63 -8.04
N PRO A 212 12.78 24.41 -9.22
CA PRO A 212 11.35 24.21 -9.42
C PRO A 212 10.91 22.83 -8.89
N ILE A 213 9.65 22.72 -8.46
CA ILE A 213 9.03 21.42 -8.16
C ILE A 213 8.88 20.64 -9.47
N PRO A 214 9.44 19.42 -9.58
CA PRO A 214 9.23 18.57 -10.75
C PRO A 214 7.73 18.27 -10.98
N PRO A 215 7.27 18.21 -12.24
CA PRO A 215 5.87 17.90 -12.55
C PRO A 215 5.56 16.40 -12.37
N GLY A 216 4.30 16.02 -12.66
CA GLY A 216 3.86 14.62 -12.79
C GLY A 216 3.96 13.81 -11.49
N MET A 217 4.26 12.52 -11.64
CA MET A 217 4.38 11.56 -10.53
C MET A 217 5.59 11.86 -9.64
N ILE A 218 6.61 12.56 -10.16
CA ILE A 218 7.74 13.04 -9.36
C ILE A 218 7.25 14.07 -8.34
N GLY A 219 6.49 15.08 -8.80
CA GLY A 219 5.92 16.11 -7.94
C GLY A 219 4.99 15.52 -6.88
N LEU A 220 4.16 14.54 -7.26
CA LEU A 220 3.30 13.83 -6.31
C LEU A 220 4.11 13.08 -5.25
N GLY A 221 5.16 12.36 -5.63
CA GLY A 221 6.02 11.68 -4.67
C GLY A 221 6.74 12.62 -3.70
N ILE A 222 7.15 13.80 -4.17
CA ILE A 222 7.72 14.85 -3.31
C ILE A 222 6.67 15.39 -2.33
N LEU A 223 5.42 15.58 -2.79
CA LEU A 223 4.30 16.02 -1.95
C LEU A 223 4.04 15.02 -0.82
N GLU A 224 3.92 13.74 -1.15
CA GLU A 224 3.66 12.67 -0.18
C GLU A 224 4.80 12.52 0.84
N CYS A 225 6.04 12.59 0.37
CA CYS A 225 7.22 12.61 1.25
C CYS A 225 7.19 13.81 2.21
N ALA A 226 6.92 15.03 1.70
CA ALA A 226 6.83 16.24 2.52
C ALA A 226 5.68 16.17 3.55
N ASN A 227 4.51 15.67 3.16
CA ASN A 227 3.39 15.45 4.07
C ASN A 227 3.77 14.49 5.19
N GLY A 228 4.38 13.35 4.85
CA GLY A 228 4.82 12.34 5.82
C GLY A 228 5.85 12.89 6.82
N LEU A 229 6.82 13.68 6.36
CA LEU A 229 7.79 14.32 7.24
C LEU A 229 7.14 15.36 8.17
N SER A 230 6.21 16.17 7.65
CA SER A 230 5.52 17.21 8.43
C SER A 230 4.66 16.60 9.52
N LEU A 231 3.93 15.53 9.18
CA LEU A 231 3.13 14.72 10.09
C LEU A 231 4.00 14.02 11.16
N GLY A 232 5.21 13.59 10.78
CA GLY A 232 6.22 13.07 11.69
C GLY A 232 6.90 14.12 12.58
N GLY A 233 6.50 15.40 12.46
CA GLY A 233 7.05 16.51 13.26
C GLY A 233 8.44 16.97 12.83
N VAL A 234 8.89 16.61 11.62
CA VAL A 234 10.18 17.08 11.08
C VAL A 234 10.02 18.52 10.60
N GLU A 235 10.81 19.44 11.16
CA GLU A 235 10.77 20.85 10.76
C GLU A 235 11.56 21.12 9.46
N PHE A 236 10.89 21.49 8.38
CA PHE A 236 11.51 21.93 7.12
C PHE A 236 10.60 22.95 6.40
N HIS A 237 11.08 23.57 5.33
CA HIS A 237 10.23 24.39 4.47
C HIS A 237 9.51 23.48 3.47
N HIS A 238 8.18 23.39 3.61
CA HIS A 238 7.38 22.53 2.74
C HIS A 238 7.53 22.97 1.28
N PRO A 239 7.97 22.12 0.33
CA PRO A 239 8.20 22.52 -1.07
C PRO A 239 7.00 23.22 -1.72
N PHE A 240 5.79 22.80 -1.34
CA PHE A 240 4.53 23.36 -1.85
C PHE A 240 4.07 24.65 -1.14
N ASP A 241 4.85 25.20 -0.21
CA ASP A 241 4.64 26.51 0.42
C ASP A 241 5.23 27.65 -0.43
N SER A 242 4.95 27.62 -1.74
CA SER A 242 5.43 28.55 -2.77
C SER A 242 4.33 28.82 -3.80
N ASP A 243 4.44 29.88 -4.61
CA ASP A 243 3.44 30.17 -5.65
C ASP A 243 3.31 29.00 -6.65
N ALA A 244 4.43 28.45 -7.11
CA ALA A 244 4.44 27.30 -8.02
C ALA A 244 3.83 26.05 -7.37
N GLY A 245 4.12 25.80 -6.10
CA GLY A 245 3.50 24.72 -5.34
C GLY A 245 2.00 24.89 -5.18
N ALA A 246 1.54 26.10 -4.84
CA ALA A 246 0.13 26.41 -4.71
C ALA A 246 -0.64 26.23 -6.04
N GLU A 247 -0.03 26.56 -7.19
CA GLU A 247 -0.64 26.28 -8.49
C GLU A 247 -0.75 24.77 -8.79
N LEU A 248 0.26 23.98 -8.43
CA LEU A 248 0.20 22.52 -8.58
C LEU A 248 -0.91 21.92 -7.71
N LEU A 249 -1.00 22.33 -6.43
CA LEU A 249 -2.06 21.90 -5.52
C LEU A 249 -3.45 22.30 -6.06
N ALA A 250 -3.61 23.53 -6.56
CA ALA A 250 -4.85 23.97 -7.19
C ALA A 250 -5.22 23.12 -8.41
N GLY A 251 -4.21 22.75 -9.21
CA GLY A 251 -4.37 21.88 -10.37
C GLY A 251 -4.88 20.49 -10.00
N TRP A 252 -4.34 19.86 -8.96
CA TRP A 252 -4.81 18.55 -8.47
C TRP A 252 -6.19 18.64 -7.82
N LEU A 253 -6.43 19.62 -6.96
CA LEU A 253 -7.73 19.83 -6.29
C LEU A 253 -8.85 20.25 -7.27
N GLY A 254 -8.50 20.80 -8.43
CA GLY A 254 -9.45 21.24 -9.45
C GLY A 254 -9.94 20.11 -10.37
N ARG A 255 -9.25 18.97 -10.43
CA ARG A 255 -9.70 17.79 -11.18
C ARG A 255 -10.84 17.12 -10.42
N LYS A 256 -11.83 16.60 -11.15
CA LYS A 256 -13.08 16.09 -10.56
C LYS A 256 -13.40 14.65 -10.95
N ASP A 257 -12.57 14.06 -11.78
CA ASP A 257 -12.64 12.65 -12.16
C ASP A 257 -12.08 11.77 -11.04
N ASP A 258 -12.64 10.56 -10.91
CA ASP A 258 -12.25 9.64 -9.83
C ASP A 258 -10.81 9.14 -9.98
N ALA A 259 -10.29 9.07 -11.21
CA ALA A 259 -8.92 8.64 -11.51
C ALA A 259 -7.84 9.56 -10.92
N SER A 260 -8.17 10.83 -10.68
CA SER A 260 -7.26 11.82 -10.08
C SER A 260 -7.52 12.10 -8.60
N SER A 261 -8.39 11.30 -7.97
CA SER A 261 -8.80 11.51 -6.58
C SER A 261 -7.68 11.28 -5.57
N SER A 262 -6.64 10.50 -5.92
CA SER A 262 -5.47 10.27 -5.06
C SER A 262 -4.58 11.51 -4.99
N GLU A 263 -4.31 12.19 -6.12
CA GLU A 263 -3.52 13.43 -6.10
C GLU A 263 -4.25 14.55 -5.36
N ALA A 264 -5.57 14.65 -5.52
CA ALA A 264 -6.39 15.61 -4.77
C ALA A 264 -6.38 15.32 -3.26
N GLN A 265 -6.37 14.05 -2.84
CA GLN A 265 -6.21 13.64 -1.44
C GLN A 265 -4.82 14.07 -0.92
N SER A 266 -3.74 13.68 -1.59
CA SER A 266 -2.38 14.07 -1.18
C SER A 266 -2.20 15.60 -1.14
N ALA A 267 -2.82 16.33 -2.07
CA ALA A 267 -2.81 17.79 -2.08
C ALA A 267 -3.57 18.40 -0.88
N THR A 268 -4.68 17.79 -0.49
CA THR A 268 -5.47 18.22 0.68
C THR A 268 -4.72 17.97 1.99
N ALA A 269 -4.04 16.83 2.10
CA ALA A 269 -3.24 16.44 3.26
C ALA A 269 -2.09 17.43 3.54
N ALA A 270 -1.60 18.15 2.52
CA ALA A 270 -0.53 19.13 2.66
C ALA A 270 -0.99 20.46 3.29
N LEU A 271 -2.29 20.77 3.21
CA LEU A 271 -2.81 22.09 3.53
C LEU A 271 -2.57 22.54 4.99
N PRO A 272 -2.61 21.66 6.01
CA PRO A 272 -2.27 22.05 7.39
C PRO A 272 -0.81 22.49 7.56
N PHE A 273 0.09 22.02 6.70
CA PHE A 273 1.54 22.19 6.85
C PHE A 273 2.09 23.39 6.10
N ILE A 274 1.35 23.94 5.14
CA ILE A 274 1.74 25.13 4.38
C ILE A 274 1.22 26.43 5.04
N LYS A 275 1.91 27.54 4.78
CA LYS A 275 1.55 28.88 5.28
C LYS A 275 1.19 29.86 4.16
N HIS A 276 1.14 29.36 2.92
CA HIS A 276 0.91 30.12 1.71
C HIS A 276 -0.37 30.96 1.78
N ALA A 277 -0.36 32.15 1.18
CA ALA A 277 -1.49 33.08 1.21
C ALA A 277 -2.78 32.47 0.59
N ARG A 278 -2.62 31.53 -0.36
CA ARG A 278 -3.72 30.80 -1.02
C ARG A 278 -4.23 29.58 -0.24
N ARG A 279 -3.66 29.22 0.91
CA ARG A 279 -4.06 28.00 1.66
C ARG A 279 -5.56 27.89 1.88
N ASN A 280 -6.22 28.98 2.26
CA ASN A 280 -7.66 28.97 2.55
C ASN A 280 -8.50 28.79 1.27
N GLU A 281 -8.03 29.31 0.13
CA GLU A 281 -8.65 29.08 -1.18
C GLU A 281 -8.54 27.59 -1.57
N LEU A 282 -7.34 27.02 -1.43
CA LEU A 282 -7.09 25.60 -1.70
C LEU A 282 -7.93 24.68 -0.78
N LEU A 283 -8.03 25.02 0.50
CA LEU A 283 -8.86 24.27 1.45
C LEU A 283 -10.34 24.31 1.07
N GLN A 284 -10.82 25.43 0.54
CA GLN A 284 -12.18 25.53 0.04
C GLN A 284 -12.40 24.63 -1.19
N LEU A 285 -11.42 24.54 -2.11
CA LEU A 285 -11.48 23.58 -3.23
C LEU A 285 -11.61 22.14 -2.75
N ALA A 286 -10.84 21.75 -1.73
CA ALA A 286 -10.89 20.41 -1.14
C ALA A 286 -12.24 20.11 -0.47
N VAL A 287 -12.80 21.08 0.26
CA VAL A 287 -14.14 20.97 0.88
C VAL A 287 -15.25 20.80 -0.17
N ASP A 288 -15.13 21.50 -1.29
CA ASP A 288 -16.11 21.48 -2.38
C ASP A 288 -15.89 20.33 -3.38
N HIS A 289 -14.83 19.55 -3.21
CA HIS A 289 -14.46 18.45 -4.11
C HIS A 289 -15.56 17.37 -4.14
N PRO A 290 -15.95 16.80 -5.30
CA PRO A 290 -17.04 15.83 -5.36
C PRO A 290 -16.73 14.51 -4.64
N HIS A 291 -15.48 14.03 -4.71
CA HIS A 291 -15.08 12.74 -4.17
C HIS A 291 -15.08 12.70 -2.63
N PRO A 292 -15.77 11.74 -1.98
CA PRO A 292 -15.90 11.69 -0.52
C PRO A 292 -14.58 11.55 0.25
N LEU A 293 -13.58 10.84 -0.28
CA LEU A 293 -12.27 10.72 0.40
C LEU A 293 -11.51 12.06 0.44
N VAL A 294 -11.61 12.89 -0.61
CA VAL A 294 -11.01 14.24 -0.59
C VAL A 294 -11.72 15.11 0.46
N LYS A 295 -13.04 14.97 0.60
CA LYS A 295 -13.79 15.64 1.68
C LYS A 295 -13.39 15.14 3.07
N ALA A 296 -13.14 13.84 3.23
CA ALA A 296 -12.66 13.30 4.49
C ALA A 296 -11.30 13.90 4.85
N GLU A 297 -10.38 13.94 3.89
CA GLU A 297 -9.07 14.57 4.03
C GLU A 297 -9.18 16.07 4.35
N ALA A 298 -10.10 16.78 3.71
CA ALA A 298 -10.36 18.19 3.99
C ALA A 298 -10.92 18.37 5.42
N GLY A 299 -11.73 17.42 5.87
CA GLY A 299 -12.25 17.36 7.23
C GLY A 299 -11.13 17.21 8.26
N TRP A 300 -10.19 16.28 8.02
CA TRP A 300 -9.00 16.11 8.82
C TRP A 300 -8.13 17.38 8.83
N ALA A 301 -7.83 17.93 7.66
CA ALA A 301 -7.02 19.13 7.51
C ALA A 301 -7.61 20.36 8.23
N LEU A 302 -8.93 20.53 8.20
CA LEU A 302 -9.63 21.58 8.95
C LEU A 302 -9.45 21.44 10.46
N VAL A 303 -9.56 20.22 11.01
CA VAL A 303 -9.37 20.00 12.46
C VAL A 303 -7.93 20.25 12.87
N MET A 304 -6.96 19.83 12.05
CA MET A 304 -5.53 20.15 12.25
C MET A 304 -5.25 21.66 12.27
N LEU A 305 -6.09 22.45 11.59
CA LEU A 305 -6.07 23.92 11.58
C LEU A 305 -7.02 24.54 12.64
N GLU A 306 -7.45 23.76 13.63
CA GLU A 306 -8.35 24.16 14.72
C GLU A 306 -9.76 24.59 14.27
N ASP A 307 -10.19 24.18 13.07
CA ASP A 307 -11.52 24.48 12.53
C ASP A 307 -12.51 23.33 12.72
N GLN A 308 -13.47 23.53 13.63
CA GLN A 308 -14.51 22.57 13.98
C GLN A 308 -15.50 22.25 12.84
N ARG A 309 -15.47 22.97 11.71
CA ARG A 309 -16.17 22.54 10.48
C ARG A 309 -15.68 21.17 10.01
N GLY A 310 -14.42 20.82 10.27
CA GLY A 310 -13.83 19.55 9.87
C GLY A 310 -14.54 18.33 10.46
N ILE A 311 -14.90 18.36 11.75
CA ILE A 311 -15.67 17.29 12.41
C ILE A 311 -17.02 17.06 11.71
N ARG A 312 -17.73 18.14 11.33
CA ARG A 312 -19.01 18.01 10.64
C ARG A 312 -18.86 17.40 9.25
N LEU A 313 -17.77 17.70 8.56
CA LEU A 313 -17.47 17.14 7.25
C LEU A 313 -17.16 15.63 7.37
N LEU A 314 -16.32 15.24 8.33
CA LEU A 314 -16.05 13.83 8.64
C LEU A 314 -17.32 13.07 9.01
N GLN A 315 -18.18 13.63 9.87
CA GLN A 315 -19.48 13.05 10.20
C GLN A 315 -20.37 12.86 8.97
N ALA A 316 -20.32 13.76 8.00
CA ALA A 316 -21.08 13.61 6.75
C ALA A 316 -20.53 12.44 5.91
N VAL A 317 -19.20 12.32 5.80
CA VAL A 317 -18.57 11.20 5.08
C VAL A 317 -18.79 9.86 5.81
N CYS A 318 -18.79 9.83 7.14
CA CYS A 318 -19.09 8.64 7.93
C CYS A 318 -20.44 7.99 7.57
N ARG A 319 -21.40 8.77 7.06
CA ARG A 319 -22.73 8.28 6.68
C ARG A 319 -22.76 7.59 5.32
N ASP A 320 -21.72 7.78 4.50
CA ASP A 320 -21.54 6.99 3.28
C ASP A 320 -20.88 5.66 3.64
N VAL A 321 -21.63 4.57 3.50
CA VAL A 321 -21.17 3.22 3.84
C VAL A 321 -19.87 2.84 3.12
N ARG A 322 -19.61 3.37 1.92
CA ARG A 322 -18.41 3.07 1.13
C ARG A 322 -17.13 3.62 1.75
N TYR A 323 -17.24 4.77 2.43
CA TYR A 323 -16.10 5.53 2.95
C TYR A 323 -16.15 5.71 4.47
N SER A 324 -17.11 5.06 5.13
CA SER A 324 -17.38 5.28 6.54
C SER A 324 -16.22 4.90 7.44
N VAL A 325 -15.57 3.75 7.19
CA VAL A 325 -14.45 3.28 8.01
C VAL A 325 -13.30 4.29 8.00
N THR A 326 -12.93 4.82 6.83
CA THR A 326 -11.86 5.82 6.72
C THR A 326 -12.18 7.09 7.50
N ALA A 327 -13.41 7.61 7.39
CA ALA A 327 -13.80 8.81 8.13
C ALA A 327 -13.92 8.58 9.65
N GLN A 328 -14.29 7.36 10.08
CA GLN A 328 -14.26 6.97 11.48
C GLN A 328 -12.84 6.90 12.02
N ILE A 329 -11.89 6.33 11.28
CA ILE A 329 -10.46 6.32 11.63
C ILE A 329 -9.96 7.75 11.85
N TYR A 330 -10.27 8.70 10.95
CA TYR A 330 -9.89 10.09 11.15
C TYR A 330 -10.52 10.72 12.40
N LEU A 331 -11.79 10.44 12.70
CA LEU A 331 -12.39 10.90 13.95
C LEU A 331 -11.70 10.31 15.18
N GLU A 332 -11.29 9.04 15.13
CA GLU A 332 -10.54 8.39 16.22
C GLU A 332 -9.14 8.98 16.40
N GLU A 333 -8.40 9.18 15.31
CA GLU A 333 -7.06 9.80 15.30
C GLU A 333 -7.08 11.23 15.86
N LEU A 334 -8.17 11.96 15.61
CA LEU A 334 -8.41 13.32 16.12
C LEU A 334 -9.00 13.35 17.54
N GLU A 335 -9.04 12.21 18.23
CA GLU A 335 -9.62 12.04 19.58
C GLU A 335 -11.11 12.45 19.67
N ALA A 336 -11.84 12.34 18.56
CA ALA A 336 -13.25 12.71 18.41
C ALA A 336 -14.16 11.49 18.10
N ALA A 337 -13.80 10.30 18.59
CA ALA A 337 -14.56 9.06 18.38
C ALA A 337 -16.00 9.13 18.96
N ASP A 338 -16.21 9.95 19.98
CA ASP A 338 -17.53 10.25 20.54
C ASP A 338 -18.46 10.99 19.56
N GLN A 339 -17.88 11.66 18.56
CA GLN A 339 -18.59 12.37 17.50
C GLN A 339 -18.99 11.47 16.31
N ILE A 340 -18.61 10.19 16.29
CA ILE A 340 -19.07 9.25 15.26
C ILE A 340 -20.60 9.12 15.33
N PRO A 341 -21.34 9.36 14.23
CA PRO A 341 -22.80 9.28 14.22
C PRO A 341 -23.33 7.93 14.73
N ALA A 342 -24.43 7.94 15.47
CA ALA A 342 -24.96 6.73 16.10
C ALA A 342 -25.41 5.68 15.06
N GLU A 343 -25.93 6.13 13.93
CA GLU A 343 -26.30 5.31 12.78
C GLU A 343 -25.12 4.54 12.17
N CYS A 344 -23.89 5.06 12.28
CA CYS A 344 -22.68 4.39 11.81
C CYS A 344 -22.25 3.24 12.74
N LYS A 345 -22.80 3.20 13.96
CA LYS A 345 -22.58 2.17 14.97
C LYS A 345 -23.65 1.08 14.94
N ASP A 346 -24.64 1.20 14.06
CA ASP A 346 -25.59 0.12 13.78
C ASP A 346 -24.84 -1.08 13.18
N ASP A 347 -25.10 -2.28 13.70
CA ASP A 347 -24.35 -3.46 13.30
C ASP A 347 -24.43 -3.76 11.80
N ASP A 348 -25.59 -3.55 11.17
CA ASP A 348 -25.79 -3.83 9.75
C ASP A 348 -25.10 -2.77 8.87
N PHE A 349 -25.03 -1.53 9.36
CA PHE A 349 -24.21 -0.49 8.75
C PHE A 349 -22.72 -0.83 8.88
N ALA A 350 -22.25 -1.15 10.09
CA ALA A 350 -20.85 -1.45 10.38
C ALA A 350 -20.33 -2.63 9.54
N VAL A 351 -21.10 -3.71 9.42
CA VAL A 351 -20.76 -4.87 8.59
C VAL A 351 -20.57 -4.49 7.12
N ARG A 352 -21.46 -3.66 6.57
CA ARG A 352 -21.33 -3.21 5.17
C ARG A 352 -20.14 -2.26 5.00
N ALA A 353 -19.94 -1.35 5.94
CA ALA A 353 -18.83 -0.40 5.89
C ALA A 353 -17.46 -1.10 5.97
N GLU A 354 -17.31 -2.07 6.88
CA GLU A 354 -16.11 -2.90 7.01
C GLU A 354 -15.82 -3.66 5.71
N PHE A 355 -16.86 -4.24 5.11
CA PHE A 355 -16.69 -4.99 3.87
C PHE A 355 -16.38 -4.08 2.65
N CYS A 356 -16.98 -2.90 2.56
CA CYS A 356 -16.60 -1.87 1.57
C CYS A 356 -15.13 -1.49 1.70
N HIS A 357 -14.67 -1.22 2.93
CA HIS A 357 -13.29 -0.86 3.19
C HIS A 357 -12.32 -1.96 2.78
N PHE A 358 -12.64 -3.22 3.10
CA PHE A 358 -11.86 -4.38 2.67
C PHE A 358 -11.75 -4.49 1.15
N LEU A 359 -12.85 -4.38 0.40
CA LEU A 359 -12.81 -4.43 -1.06
C LEU A 359 -12.02 -3.25 -1.66
N SER A 360 -11.99 -2.11 -0.97
CA SER A 360 -11.23 -0.93 -1.39
C SER A 360 -9.72 -1.07 -1.21
N LEU A 361 -9.24 -2.11 -0.52
CA LEU A 361 -7.80 -2.33 -0.36
C LEU A 361 -7.15 -2.65 -1.73
N PRO A 362 -5.91 -2.18 -1.99
CA PRO A 362 -5.25 -2.38 -3.28
C PRO A 362 -5.02 -3.85 -3.67
N ASP A 363 -4.88 -4.74 -2.70
CA ASP A 363 -4.69 -6.19 -2.90
C ASP A 363 -6.03 -6.94 -3.09
N GLN A 364 -7.15 -6.24 -2.97
CA GLN A 364 -8.50 -6.76 -3.21
C GLN A 364 -9.01 -6.26 -4.56
N LEU A 365 -9.86 -5.23 -4.56
CA LEU A 365 -10.43 -4.63 -5.77
C LEU A 365 -10.06 -3.15 -5.96
N GLY A 366 -9.38 -2.53 -4.99
CA GLY A 366 -8.85 -1.17 -5.09
C GLY A 366 -9.88 -0.04 -5.00
N GLU A 367 -11.18 -0.36 -5.00
CA GLU A 367 -12.28 0.61 -4.89
C GLU A 367 -13.50 0.01 -4.18
N PRO A 368 -14.34 0.82 -3.52
CA PRO A 368 -15.56 0.33 -2.89
C PRO A 368 -16.62 -0.01 -3.96
N PRO A 369 -17.50 -0.99 -3.71
CA PRO A 369 -18.56 -1.34 -4.65
C PRO A 369 -19.60 -0.23 -4.79
N ALA A 370 -20.25 -0.20 -5.96
CA ALA A 370 -21.36 0.72 -6.23
C ALA A 370 -22.61 0.37 -5.39
N GLU A 371 -22.87 -0.92 -5.18
CA GLU A 371 -23.96 -1.41 -4.35
C GLU A 371 -23.46 -2.43 -3.33
N ILE A 372 -23.99 -2.35 -2.10
CA ILE A 372 -23.70 -3.29 -1.02
C ILE A 372 -24.94 -3.56 -0.16
N SER A 373 -25.22 -4.83 0.12
CA SER A 373 -26.39 -5.26 0.89
C SER A 373 -26.07 -6.41 1.83
N LEU A 374 -26.70 -6.41 3.00
CA LEU A 374 -26.60 -7.52 3.95
C LEU A 374 -27.54 -8.63 3.51
N VAL A 375 -27.01 -9.82 3.24
CA VAL A 375 -27.80 -11.02 2.91
C VAL A 375 -28.39 -11.62 4.19
N GLY A 376 -27.62 -11.61 5.28
CA GLY A 376 -28.08 -12.04 6.59
C GLY A 376 -26.95 -12.14 7.62
N SER A 377 -27.33 -12.20 8.88
CA SER A 377 -26.42 -12.40 10.01
C SER A 377 -26.92 -13.52 10.92
N GLN A 378 -25.98 -14.27 11.51
CA GLN A 378 -26.28 -15.28 12.51
C GLN A 378 -25.20 -15.34 13.58
N VAL A 379 -25.61 -15.53 14.84
CA VAL A 379 -24.69 -15.78 15.96
C VAL A 379 -24.52 -17.29 16.12
N LEU A 380 -23.29 -17.76 16.03
CA LEU A 380 -22.95 -19.18 16.03
C LEU A 380 -21.64 -19.43 16.78
N VAL A 381 -21.43 -20.65 17.27
CA VAL A 381 -20.09 -21.12 17.67
C VAL A 381 -19.29 -21.36 16.41
N TRP A 382 -18.27 -20.55 16.14
CA TRP A 382 -17.52 -20.58 14.88
C TRP A 382 -16.37 -21.59 14.97
N PRO A 383 -16.38 -22.69 14.20
CA PRO A 383 -15.38 -23.74 14.36
C PRO A 383 -13.90 -23.29 14.25
N PRO A 384 -13.52 -22.35 13.35
CA PRO A 384 -12.14 -21.85 13.25
C PRO A 384 -11.58 -21.12 14.48
N THR A 385 -12.44 -20.64 15.37
CA THR A 385 -12.04 -19.86 16.56
C THR A 385 -12.56 -20.46 17.86
N GLY A 386 -13.57 -21.33 17.80
CA GLY A 386 -14.16 -22.03 18.94
C GLY A 386 -15.05 -21.17 19.83
N ASP A 387 -15.21 -19.89 19.52
CA ASP A 387 -16.03 -18.93 20.29
C ASP A 387 -17.36 -18.63 19.59
N ARG A 388 -18.30 -18.10 20.38
CA ARG A 388 -19.61 -17.66 19.89
C ARG A 388 -19.50 -16.24 19.36
N ARG A 389 -19.74 -16.04 18.06
CA ARG A 389 -19.61 -14.75 17.38
C ARG A 389 -20.70 -14.53 16.34
N ARG A 390 -20.94 -13.27 15.99
CA ARG A 390 -21.82 -12.87 14.88
C ARG A 390 -21.06 -13.05 13.57
N MET A 391 -21.65 -13.79 12.65
CA MET A 391 -21.17 -13.93 11.28
C MET A 391 -22.20 -13.32 10.34
N SER A 392 -21.74 -12.55 9.37
CA SER A 392 -22.59 -11.84 8.42
C SER A 392 -22.18 -12.16 6.99
N VAL A 393 -23.15 -12.30 6.10
CA VAL A 393 -22.94 -12.46 4.66
C VAL A 393 -23.37 -11.19 3.95
N VAL A 394 -22.50 -10.66 3.11
CA VAL A 394 -22.70 -9.40 2.38
C VAL A 394 -22.65 -9.69 0.88
N ARG A 395 -23.55 -9.08 0.12
CA ARG A 395 -23.52 -9.07 -1.36
C ARG A 395 -23.07 -7.70 -1.83
N PHE A 396 -22.20 -7.67 -2.83
CA PHE A 396 -21.71 -6.45 -3.44
C PHE A 396 -21.80 -6.51 -4.97
N LYS A 397 -21.77 -5.34 -5.60
CA LYS A 397 -21.83 -5.19 -7.05
C LYS A 397 -21.08 -3.94 -7.52
N TYR A 398 -20.30 -4.10 -8.58
CA TYR A 398 -19.65 -3.07 -9.36
C TYR A 398 -20.40 -2.90 -10.68
N VAL A 399 -20.59 -1.65 -11.09
CA VAL A 399 -21.31 -1.31 -12.33
C VAL A 399 -20.47 -0.37 -13.18
N ASP A 400 -20.64 -0.46 -14.49
CA ASP A 400 -20.10 0.53 -15.44
C ASP A 400 -20.97 1.81 -15.47
N GLU A 401 -20.57 2.77 -16.31
CA GLU A 401 -21.27 4.05 -16.49
C GLU A 401 -22.72 3.87 -17.02
N ASP A 402 -23.00 2.80 -17.75
CA ASP A 402 -24.31 2.45 -18.29
C ASP A 402 -25.16 1.62 -17.30
N GLY A 403 -24.61 1.31 -16.12
CA GLY A 403 -25.24 0.47 -15.10
C GLY A 403 -25.13 -1.04 -15.36
N GLY A 404 -24.34 -1.46 -16.35
CA GLY A 404 -23.98 -2.85 -16.63
C GLY A 404 -23.14 -3.44 -15.50
N VAL A 405 -23.37 -4.72 -15.17
CA VAL A 405 -22.65 -5.39 -14.08
C VAL A 405 -21.25 -5.77 -14.54
N LEU A 406 -20.24 -5.11 -13.98
CA LEU A 406 -18.83 -5.47 -14.22
C LEU A 406 -18.43 -6.67 -13.37
N GLN A 407 -18.85 -6.65 -12.11
CA GLN A 407 -18.50 -7.68 -11.13
C GLN A 407 -19.51 -7.72 -9.99
N GLU A 408 -19.82 -8.91 -9.50
CA GLU A 408 -20.60 -9.09 -8.29
C GLU A 408 -20.12 -10.31 -7.50
N GLY A 409 -20.41 -10.32 -6.21
CA GLY A 409 -19.98 -11.40 -5.33
C GLY A 409 -20.63 -11.36 -3.97
N VAL A 410 -20.26 -12.34 -3.16
CA VAL A 410 -20.68 -12.47 -1.77
C VAL A 410 -19.47 -12.73 -0.88
N GLY A 411 -19.38 -12.03 0.25
CA GLY A 411 -18.32 -12.26 1.22
C GLY A 411 -18.84 -12.35 2.64
N VAL A 412 -17.92 -12.60 3.58
CA VAL A 412 -18.23 -12.85 4.98
C VAL A 412 -17.50 -11.86 5.87
N VAL A 413 -18.22 -11.35 6.88
CA VAL A 413 -17.71 -10.48 7.95
C VAL A 413 -17.91 -11.17 9.31
N GLY A 414 -16.96 -11.01 10.24
CA GLY A 414 -17.08 -11.46 11.64
C GLY A 414 -15.97 -12.40 12.15
N SER A 415 -15.18 -13.01 11.26
CA SER A 415 -13.95 -13.74 11.63
C SER A 415 -12.84 -13.36 10.66
N LEU A 416 -12.45 -14.26 9.75
CA LEU A 416 -11.65 -13.87 8.60
C LEU A 416 -12.54 -13.13 7.60
N LEU A 417 -12.29 -11.83 7.45
CA LEU A 417 -12.91 -11.00 6.41
C LEU A 417 -12.41 -11.46 5.05
N ALA A 418 -13.32 -11.98 4.21
CA ALA A 418 -12.94 -12.55 2.93
C ALA A 418 -14.08 -12.56 1.91
N TRP A 419 -13.70 -12.59 0.64
CA TRP A 419 -14.52 -12.94 -0.51
C TRP A 419 -13.78 -14.01 -1.32
N LEU A 420 -14.46 -15.10 -1.66
CA LEU A 420 -13.89 -16.27 -2.32
C LEU A 420 -14.51 -16.43 -3.72
N PRO A 421 -14.06 -15.68 -4.76
CA PRO A 421 -14.69 -15.65 -6.09
C PRO A 421 -14.82 -17.03 -6.75
N ASP A 422 -13.84 -17.91 -6.54
CA ASP A 422 -13.82 -19.24 -7.15
C ASP A 422 -14.69 -20.28 -6.41
N LEU A 423 -15.16 -19.94 -5.20
CA LEU A 423 -15.85 -20.88 -4.31
C LEU A 423 -17.27 -20.45 -3.96
N THR A 424 -17.59 -19.17 -4.11
CA THR A 424 -18.88 -18.59 -3.72
C THR A 424 -19.42 -17.66 -4.79
N ASN A 425 -20.75 -17.63 -4.94
CA ASN A 425 -21.42 -16.75 -5.89
C ASN A 425 -22.76 -16.25 -5.32
N VAL A 426 -23.37 -15.29 -6.02
CA VAL A 426 -24.57 -14.57 -5.58
C VAL A 426 -25.84 -15.42 -5.51
N GLU A 427 -25.86 -16.61 -6.12
CA GLU A 427 -27.01 -17.53 -6.09
C GLU A 427 -27.00 -18.45 -4.86
N MET A 428 -25.88 -18.50 -4.13
CA MET A 428 -25.74 -19.36 -2.95
C MET A 428 -26.50 -18.81 -1.74
N SER A 429 -27.02 -19.71 -0.91
CA SER A 429 -27.63 -19.29 0.36
C SER A 429 -26.57 -18.75 1.32
N GLY A 430 -26.94 -17.83 2.21
CA GLY A 430 -26.00 -17.32 3.23
C GLY A 430 -25.41 -18.43 4.12
N GLY A 431 -26.17 -19.51 4.36
CA GLY A 431 -25.67 -20.68 5.08
C GLY A 431 -24.57 -21.43 4.34
N ASP A 432 -24.71 -21.60 3.02
CA ASP A 432 -23.70 -22.26 2.18
C ASP A 432 -22.42 -21.41 2.06
N VAL A 433 -22.57 -20.10 1.91
CA VAL A 433 -21.44 -19.15 1.89
C VAL A 433 -20.64 -19.24 3.21
N LEU A 434 -21.32 -19.20 4.36
CA LEU A 434 -20.66 -19.33 5.67
C LEU A 434 -19.99 -20.69 5.85
N ALA A 435 -20.61 -21.77 5.37
CA ALA A 435 -20.03 -23.10 5.42
C ALA A 435 -18.71 -23.20 4.63
N ILE A 436 -18.68 -22.65 3.41
CA ILE A 436 -17.46 -22.62 2.59
C ILE A 436 -16.36 -21.80 3.24
N HIS A 437 -16.68 -20.62 3.79
CA HIS A 437 -15.72 -19.78 4.50
C HIS A 437 -15.17 -20.46 5.76
N CYS A 438 -16.01 -21.21 6.49
CA CYS A 438 -15.57 -22.02 7.64
C CYS A 438 -14.51 -23.05 7.23
N CYS A 439 -14.74 -23.79 6.13
CA CYS A 439 -13.78 -24.76 5.61
C CYS A 439 -12.47 -24.08 5.19
N TYR A 440 -12.57 -22.95 4.47
CA TYR A 440 -11.43 -22.17 4.02
C TYR A 440 -10.58 -21.66 5.19
N GLU A 441 -11.20 -21.04 6.20
CA GLU A 441 -10.49 -20.48 7.35
C GLU A 441 -9.78 -21.57 8.18
N LEU A 442 -10.40 -22.73 8.39
CA LEU A 442 -9.75 -23.87 9.04
C LEU A 442 -8.48 -24.31 8.31
N ARG A 443 -8.55 -24.40 6.97
CA ARG A 443 -7.41 -24.79 6.14
C ARG A 443 -6.32 -23.72 6.13
N ALA A 444 -6.68 -22.45 5.99
CA ALA A 444 -5.75 -21.33 6.04
C ALA A 444 -4.98 -21.27 7.37
N LYS A 445 -5.63 -21.65 8.47
CA LYS A 445 -5.03 -21.76 9.81
C LYS A 445 -4.23 -23.06 10.05
N GLY A 446 -4.28 -24.01 9.12
CA GLY A 446 -3.66 -25.33 9.32
C GLY A 446 -4.27 -26.12 10.50
N ALA A 447 -5.56 -25.92 10.76
CA ALA A 447 -6.23 -26.57 11.90
C ALA A 447 -6.24 -28.10 11.74
N ALA A 448 -6.07 -28.85 12.83
CA ALA A 448 -6.04 -30.32 12.81
C ALA A 448 -7.35 -30.95 12.30
N ASN A 449 -8.46 -30.21 12.39
CA ASN A 449 -9.78 -30.57 11.89
C ASN A 449 -10.13 -29.89 10.54
N ALA A 450 -9.16 -29.32 9.83
CA ALA A 450 -9.38 -28.74 8.52
C ALA A 450 -9.85 -29.82 7.53
N PRO A 451 -10.95 -29.61 6.80
CA PRO A 451 -11.44 -30.59 5.84
C PRO A 451 -10.56 -30.60 4.57
N ASP A 452 -10.41 -31.78 3.95
CA ASP A 452 -9.71 -31.91 2.67
C ASP A 452 -10.44 -31.19 1.53
N LYS A 453 -11.77 -31.12 1.62
CA LYS A 453 -12.65 -30.50 0.62
C LYS A 453 -13.29 -29.23 1.18
N ILE A 454 -13.21 -28.15 0.42
CA ILE A 454 -13.88 -26.88 0.71
C ILE A 454 -15.22 -26.89 -0.03
N ASP A 455 -16.30 -27.30 0.64
CA ASP A 455 -17.66 -27.23 0.11
C ASP A 455 -18.70 -26.93 1.22
N ALA A 456 -19.91 -26.54 0.78
CA ALA A 456 -20.98 -26.14 1.67
C ALA A 456 -21.48 -27.28 2.57
N ALA A 457 -21.60 -28.51 2.04
CA ALA A 457 -22.08 -29.66 2.81
C ALA A 457 -21.16 -29.99 3.99
N THR A 458 -19.84 -29.98 3.74
CA THR A 458 -18.80 -30.24 4.75
C THR A 458 -18.79 -29.13 5.80
N GLY A 459 -18.81 -27.87 5.38
CA GLY A 459 -18.82 -26.72 6.30
C GLY A 459 -20.08 -26.66 7.17
N LEU A 460 -21.25 -26.96 6.61
CA LEU A 460 -22.50 -27.02 7.38
C LEU A 460 -22.46 -28.12 8.44
N ALA A 461 -21.85 -29.28 8.13
CA ALA A 461 -21.68 -30.34 9.10
C ALA A 461 -20.77 -29.90 10.26
N LEU A 462 -19.66 -29.22 9.97
CA LEU A 462 -18.75 -28.66 10.97
C LEU A 462 -19.44 -27.61 11.86
N ILE A 463 -20.15 -26.65 11.26
CA ILE A 463 -20.88 -25.60 11.99
C ILE A 463 -21.95 -26.23 12.89
N ARG A 464 -22.72 -27.19 12.39
CA ARG A 464 -23.76 -27.90 13.18
C ARG A 464 -23.16 -28.71 14.32
N ALA A 465 -22.01 -29.35 14.11
CA ALA A 465 -21.32 -30.09 15.16
C ALA A 465 -20.87 -29.15 16.30
N ALA A 466 -20.39 -27.95 15.97
CA ALA A 466 -19.98 -26.95 16.96
C ALA A 466 -21.14 -26.30 17.73
N GLN A 467 -22.39 -26.39 17.25
CA GLN A 467 -23.56 -25.87 17.96
C GLN A 467 -24.12 -26.82 19.04
N ARG A 468 -23.64 -28.08 19.07
CA ARG A 468 -24.05 -29.08 20.08
C ARG A 468 -23.16 -28.97 21.31
#